data_AF-A0A4Q6I4I6-F1
#
_entry.id   AF-A0A4Q6I4I6-F1
#
_cell.length_a   1.000
_cell.length_b   1.000
_cell.length_c   1.000
_cell.angle_alpha   90.00
_cell.angle_beta   90.00
_cell.angle_gamma   90.00
#
_symmetry.space_group_name_H-M   'P 1'
#
loop_
_entity.id
_entity.type
_entity.pdbx_description
1 polymer ?
#
loop_
_entity_poly.entity_id
_entity_poly.type
_entity_poly.pdbx_seq_one_letter_code
_entity_poly.pdbx_strand_id
1 'polypeptide(L)' 'MSIDDEYTFESAIEQLELIVKELESNQVSLARSIELYSLGKKLYEYCNKIIEEIELKIEVEE' A
#
# COMPACT_ATOMS: atom_id res chain seq x y z
N MET A 1 24.38 -1.79 -1.73
CA MET A 1 23.02 -1.26 -1.57
C MET A 1 22.24 -1.89 -2.69
N SER A 2 21.49 -2.95 -2.38
CA SER A 2 20.78 -3.76 -3.39
C SER A 2 19.52 -3.01 -3.83
N ILE A 3 19.18 -3.12 -5.11
CA ILE A 3 18.25 -2.25 -5.84
C ILE A 3 16.91 -2.98 -6.01
N ASP A 4 16.38 -3.53 -4.93
CA ASP A 4 15.13 -4.32 -4.95
C ASP A 4 14.11 -3.87 -3.88
N ASP A 5 14.33 -2.72 -3.23
CA ASP A 5 13.48 -2.20 -2.15
C ASP A 5 12.32 -1.31 -2.62
N GLU A 6 12.13 -1.11 -3.93
CA GLU A 6 11.06 -0.22 -4.43
C GLU A 6 9.63 -0.79 -4.27
N TYR A 7 9.48 -2.08 -3.91
CA TYR A 7 8.16 -2.70 -3.71
C TYR A 7 8.14 -3.80 -2.62
N THR A 8 8.75 -3.59 -1.45
CA THR A 8 8.52 -4.52 -0.32
C THR A 8 7.12 -4.31 0.27
N PHE A 9 6.56 -5.35 0.89
CA PHE A 9 5.29 -5.24 1.62
C PHE A 9 5.37 -4.15 2.70
N GLU A 10 6.48 -4.10 3.46
CA GLU A 10 6.68 -3.07 4.47
C GLU A 10 6.72 -1.66 3.87
N SER A 11 7.40 -1.46 2.74
CA SER A 11 7.43 -0.15 2.07
C SER A 11 6.05 0.27 1.56
N ALA A 12 5.27 -0.67 1.02
CA ALA A 12 3.91 -0.39 0.56
C ALA A 12 2.98 0.04 1.71
N ILE A 13 3.14 -0.58 2.89
CA ILE A 13 2.43 -0.18 4.12
C ILE A 13 2.87 1.20 4.59
N GLU A 14 4.18 1.47 4.66
CA GLU A 14 4.70 2.78 5.06
C GLU A 14 4.18 3.90 4.14
N GLN A 15 4.16 3.67 2.83
CA GLN A 15 3.60 4.63 1.87
C GLN A 15 2.09 4.82 2.07
N LEU A 16 1.34 3.77 2.40
CA LEU A 16 -0.09 3.86 2.68
C LEU A 16 -0.35 4.71 3.94
N GLU A 17 0.44 4.52 5.00
CA GLU A 17 0.36 5.34 6.22
C GLU A 17 0.65 6.82 5.95
N LEU A 18 1.66 7.11 5.13
CA LEU A 18 1.97 8.48 4.71
C LEU A 18 0.82 9.12 3.93
N ILE A 19 0.20 8.37 3.02
CA ILE A 19 -0.97 8.83 2.25
C ILE A 19 -2.15 9.12 3.18
N VAL A 20 -2.45 8.22 4.12
CA VAL A 20 -3.52 8.44 5.10
C VAL A 20 -3.25 9.69 5.92
N LYS A 21 -2.03 9.85 6.42
CA LYS A 21 -1.63 11.04 7.18
C LYS A 21 -1.74 12.34 6.37
N GLU A 22 -1.41 12.30 5.08
CA GLU A 22 -1.57 13.45 4.18
C GLU A 22 -3.06 13.74 3.97
N LEU A 23 -3.89 12.73 3.71
CA LEU A 23 -5.34 12.87 3.54
C LEU A 23 -6.07 13.38 4.79
N GLU A 24 -5.60 13.00 5.99
CA GLU A 24 -6.12 13.48 7.28
C GLU A 24 -5.68 14.92 7.59
N SER A 25 -4.68 15.44 6.88
CA SER A 25 -4.29 16.83 6.99
C SER A 25 -5.34 17.73 6.34
N ASN A 26 -5.89 18.68 7.11
CA ASN A 26 -6.86 19.68 6.63
C ASN A 26 -6.30 20.67 5.58
N GLN A 27 -5.11 20.41 5.01
CA GLN A 27 -4.43 21.27 4.04
C GLN A 27 -4.34 20.65 2.64
N VAL A 28 -4.88 19.45 2.42
CA VAL A 28 -4.86 18.80 1.10
C VAL A 28 -5.95 19.38 0.20
N SER A 29 -5.58 19.72 -1.04
CA SER A 29 -6.52 20.17 -2.06
C SER A 29 -7.32 18.99 -2.62
N LEU A 30 -8.53 19.24 -3.13
CA LEU A 30 -9.39 18.20 -3.71
C LEU A 30 -8.68 17.39 -4.81
N ALA A 31 -7.95 18.05 -5.71
CA ALA A 31 -7.20 17.37 -6.76
C ALA A 31 -6.14 16.43 -6.17
N ARG A 32 -5.41 16.89 -5.14
CA ARG A 32 -4.41 16.09 -4.45
C ARG A 32 -5.04 14.93 -3.67
N SER A 33 -6.21 15.13 -3.05
CA SER A 33 -6.95 14.05 -2.38
C SER A 33 -7.29 12.92 -3.35
N ILE A 34 -7.68 13.24 -4.59
CA ILE A 34 -8.01 12.24 -5.61
C ILE A 34 -6.76 11.45 -6.02
N GLU A 35 -5.63 12.13 -6.23
CA GLU A 35 -4.34 11.47 -6.53
C GLU A 35 -3.91 10.52 -5.40
N LEU A 36 -3.91 11.03 -4.17
CA LEU A 36 -3.55 10.28 -2.97
C LEU A 36 -4.44 9.06 -2.77
N TYR A 37 -5.75 9.21 -2.95
CA TYR A 37 -6.70 8.10 -2.88
C TYR A 37 -6.43 7.05 -3.95
N SER A 38 -6.19 7.48 -5.21
CA SER A 38 -5.89 6.54 -6.29
C SER A 38 -4.58 5.78 -6.04
N LEU A 39 -3.57 6.43 -5.48
CA LEU A 39 -2.31 5.79 -5.13
C LEU A 39 -2.50 4.83 -3.95
N GLY A 40 -3.19 5.26 -2.89
CA GLY A 40 -3.51 4.44 -1.73
C GLY A 40 -4.30 3.18 -2.09
N LYS A 41 -5.26 3.28 -3.02
CA LYS A 41 -6.01 2.11 -3.52
C LYS A 41 -5.10 1.09 -4.19
N LYS A 42 -4.13 1.53 -5.01
CA LYS A 42 -3.18 0.62 -5.66
C LYS A 42 -2.27 -0.08 -4.66
N LEU A 43 -1.78 0.65 -3.67
CA LEU A 43 -0.95 0.08 -2.59
C LEU A 43 -1.76 -0.92 -1.75
N TYR A 44 -3.01 -0.60 -1.42
CA TYR A 44 -3.91 -1.50 -0.73
C TYR A 44 -4.15 -2.80 -1.51
N GLU A 45 -4.43 -2.70 -2.81
CA GLU A 45 -4.60 -3.86 -3.69
C GLU A 45 -3.33 -4.72 -3.75
N TYR A 46 -2.15 -4.08 -3.80
CA TYR A 46 -0.86 -4.77 -3.76
C TYR A 46 -0.66 -5.55 -2.45
N CYS A 47 -0.88 -4.91 -1.30
CA CYS A 47 -0.74 -5.55 0.00
C CYS A 47 -1.71 -6.73 0.16
N ASN A 48 -2.98 -6.56 -0.22
CA ASN A 48 -3.96 -7.65 -0.18
C ASN A 48 -3.54 -8.83 -1.05
N LYS A 49 -3.01 -8.59 -2.24
CA LYS A 49 -2.55 -9.65 -3.13
C LYS A 49 -1.43 -10.47 -2.50
N ILE A 50 -0.48 -9.82 -1.82
CA ILE A 50 0.59 -10.52 -1.11
C ILE A 50 0.03 -11.39 0.01
N ILE A 51 -0.92 -10.87 0.79
CA ILE A 51 -1.56 -11.61 1.87
C ILE A 51 -2.29 -12.83 1.31
N GLU A 52 -3.10 -12.65 0.27
CA GLU A 52 -3.81 -13.74 -0.41
C GLU A 52 -2.85 -14.82 -0.94
N GLU A 53 -1.72 -14.42 -1.56
CA GLU A 53 -0.70 -15.37 -2.03
C GLU A 53 -0.04 -16.16 -0.89
N ILE A 54 0.08 -15.57 0.31
CA ILE A 54 0.61 -16.25 1.50
C ILE A 54 -0.44 -17.19 2.10
N GLU A 55 -1.69 -16.73 2.23
CA GLU A 55 -2.81 -17.54 2.77
C GLU A 55 -3.05 -18.78 1.90
N LEU A 56 -3.06 -18.61 0.57
CA LEU A 56 -3.19 -19.73 -0.37
C LEU A 56 -2.06 -20.75 -0.20
N LYS A 57 -0.82 -20.31 0.04
CA LYS A 57 0.31 -21.23 0.26
C LYS A 57 0.15 -22.04 1.56
N ILE A 58 -0.40 -21.44 2.61
CA ILE A 58 -0.64 -22.11 3.89
C ILE A 58 -1.76 -23.15 3.74
N GLU A 59 -2.84 -22.84 3.02
CA GLU A 59 -3.95 -23.79 2.81
C GLU A 59 -3.57 -25.05 2.03
N VAL A 60 -2.56 -25.00 1.14
CA VAL A 60 -2.09 -26.20 0.42
C VAL A 60 -1.13 -27.08 1.23
N GLU A 61 -0.63 -26.60 2.38
CA GLU A 61 0.28 -27.36 3.25
C GLU A 61 -0.41 -28.04 4.44
N GLU A 62 -1.74 -27.91 4.61
CA GLU A 62 -2.57 -28.65 5.59
C GLU A 62 -3.15 -29.98 5.07
#